data_AF-A0AA88EI00-F1
#
_entry.id   AF-A0AA88EI00-F1
#
_cell.length_a   1.000
_cell.length_b   1.000
_cell.length_c   1.000
_cell.angle_alpha   90.00
_cell.angle_beta   90.00
_cell.angle_gamma   90.00
#
_symmetry.space_group_name_H-M   'P 1'
#
loop_
_entity.id
_entity.type
_entity.pdbx_description
1 polymer ?
#
loop_
_entity_poly.entity_id
_entity_poly.type
_entity_poly.pdbx_seq_one_letter_code
_entity_poly.pdbx_strand_id
1 'polypeptide(L)'
;MDFDKFEPSSPTEEANTGVSGRASFVNTVTAIFNKDDIDGPISMFKVPKPLTSAKPEAYVPQVIGLGPIHHWRIELQHMQMYKVVEAKRIHKGFQSLKFERLVKLLKQLVASSVRASYNIYLEIEDDVLACIMAIDGLFLFGLLCCYGIDKESLANSSSLCHLVKSTGRLAQETTIQEAMMLENQIPIFVLKFILIIECWQVSQQKEI
;
A
#
# COMPACT_ATOMS: atom_id res chain seq x y z
N MET A 1 32.96 37.23 41.64
CA MET A 1 32.46 36.63 40.39
C MET A 1 32.37 35.15 40.66
N ASP A 2 31.15 34.67 40.86
CA ASP A 2 30.84 33.36 41.40
C ASP A 2 31.15 32.25 40.39
N PHE A 3 31.94 31.28 40.84
CA PHE A 3 32.04 29.95 40.26
C PHE A 3 31.03 29.08 41.00
N ASP A 4 29.84 28.89 40.42
CA ASP A 4 29.00 27.70 40.60
C ASP A 4 27.71 27.85 39.80
N LYS A 5 27.60 27.03 38.74
CA LYS A 5 26.37 26.45 38.15
C LYS A 5 26.70 25.89 36.76
N PHE A 6 27.28 24.70 36.74
CA PHE A 6 27.19 23.81 35.58
C PHE A 6 26.40 22.59 36.04
N GLU A 7 25.09 22.61 35.83
CA GLU A 7 24.28 21.40 35.93
C GLU A 7 24.50 20.55 34.67
N PRO A 8 24.65 19.22 34.81
CA PRO A 8 24.73 18.34 33.65
C PRO A 8 23.33 18.20 33.01
N SER A 9 23.25 18.47 31.71
CA SER A 9 22.09 18.17 30.88
C SER A 9 21.70 16.69 30.97
N SER A 10 20.43 16.44 31.26
CA SER A 10 19.77 15.13 31.23
C SER A 10 19.98 14.36 29.92
N PRO A 11 20.02 13.02 29.93
CA PRO A 11 20.12 12.22 28.72
C PRO A 11 18.74 12.12 28.05
N THR A 12 18.58 12.69 26.86
CA THR A 12 17.33 12.59 26.08
C THR A 12 17.52 11.81 24.78
N GLU A 13 16.76 10.71 24.69
CA GLU A 13 16.04 10.21 23.49
C GLU A 13 16.72 9.35 22.40
N GLU A 14 17.93 8.81 22.56
CA GLU A 14 18.45 7.85 21.55
C GLU A 14 18.23 6.35 21.89
N ALA A 15 17.72 6.01 23.08
CA ALA A 15 17.70 4.61 23.54
C ALA A 15 16.38 3.84 23.28
N ASN A 16 15.26 4.51 22.99
CA ASN A 16 13.94 3.86 23.01
C ASN A 16 13.44 3.35 21.65
N THR A 17 13.95 3.88 20.54
CA THR A 17 13.57 3.47 19.18
C THR A 17 14.17 2.12 18.79
N GLY A 18 15.40 1.83 19.24
CA GLY A 18 16.11 0.59 18.91
C GLY A 18 15.53 -0.68 19.53
N VAL A 19 14.84 -0.58 20.68
CA VAL A 19 14.21 -1.75 21.34
C VAL A 19 12.90 -2.11 20.65
N SER A 20 12.10 -1.11 20.26
CA SER A 20 10.83 -1.30 19.54
C SER A 20 11.05 -1.92 18.15
N GLY A 21 12.04 -1.41 17.38
CA GLY A 21 12.38 -1.94 16.06
C GLY A 21 12.86 -3.39 16.09
N ARG A 22 13.68 -3.77 17.09
CA ARG A 22 14.17 -5.15 17.27
C ARG A 22 13.06 -6.13 17.63
N ALA A 23 12.14 -5.76 18.51
CA ALA A 23 10.98 -6.60 18.84
C ALA A 23 10.05 -6.78 17.62
N SER A 24 9.82 -5.72 16.87
CA SER A 24 9.05 -5.75 15.61
C SER A 24 9.67 -6.69 14.57
N PHE A 25 11.01 -6.69 14.46
CA PHE A 25 11.74 -7.61 13.58
C PHE A 25 11.55 -9.07 13.96
N VAL A 26 11.75 -9.42 15.23
CA VAL A 26 11.60 -10.82 15.71
C VAL A 26 10.18 -11.33 15.46
N ASN A 27 9.16 -10.52 15.78
CA ASN A 27 7.76 -10.89 15.57
C ASN A 27 7.45 -11.12 14.09
N THR A 28 7.92 -10.22 13.22
CA THR A 28 7.75 -10.33 11.77
C THR A 28 8.38 -11.60 11.22
N VAL A 29 9.65 -11.85 11.54
CA VAL A 29 10.38 -13.03 11.06
C VAL A 29 9.71 -14.31 11.57
N THR A 30 9.35 -14.35 12.85
CA THR A 30 8.66 -15.51 13.44
C THR A 30 7.32 -15.79 12.74
N ALA A 31 6.54 -14.74 12.42
CA ALA A 31 5.28 -14.89 11.70
C ALA A 31 5.47 -15.44 10.27
N ILE A 32 6.57 -15.11 9.60
CA ILE A 32 6.92 -15.66 8.28
C ILE A 32 7.30 -17.15 8.41
N PHE A 33 8.13 -17.52 9.39
CA PHE A 33 8.54 -18.92 9.61
C PHE A 33 7.41 -19.84 10.08
N ASN A 34 6.42 -19.31 10.81
CA ASN A 34 5.27 -20.07 11.28
C ASN A 34 4.20 -20.32 10.21
N LYS A 35 4.38 -19.78 9.01
CA LYS A 35 3.42 -19.91 7.92
C LYS A 35 3.86 -21.03 6.99
N ASP A 36 3.00 -22.02 6.81
CA ASP A 36 3.30 -23.23 6.02
C ASP A 36 3.59 -22.90 4.54
N ASP A 37 2.84 -21.95 3.97
CA ASP A 37 3.05 -21.44 2.61
C ASP A 37 3.05 -19.89 2.61
N ILE A 38 4.05 -19.31 1.95
CA ILE A 38 4.07 -17.89 1.62
C ILE A 38 3.30 -17.72 0.31
N ASP A 39 2.37 -16.76 0.25
CA ASP A 39 1.47 -16.53 -0.91
C ASP A 39 2.18 -16.09 -2.22
N GLY A 40 3.52 -16.15 -2.27
CA GLY A 40 4.32 -15.88 -3.46
C GLY A 40 5.82 -15.77 -3.18
N PRO A 41 6.66 -15.78 -4.24
CA PRO A 41 8.09 -15.51 -4.12
C PRO A 41 8.37 -14.03 -3.82
N ILE A 42 9.60 -13.74 -3.40
CA ILE A 42 10.14 -12.37 -3.42
C ILE A 42 10.01 -11.84 -4.85
N SER A 43 9.18 -10.82 -5.03
CA SER A 43 8.78 -10.28 -6.34
C SER A 43 8.78 -8.75 -6.38
N MET A 44 8.87 -8.09 -5.22
CA MET A 44 8.90 -6.65 -5.10
C MET A 44 10.33 -6.22 -4.75
N PHE A 45 10.94 -5.43 -5.62
CA PHE A 45 12.36 -5.10 -5.52
C PHE A 45 12.57 -3.61 -5.34
N LYS A 46 13.35 -3.26 -4.32
CA LYS A 46 14.08 -1.99 -4.25
C LYS A 46 15.37 -2.14 -5.05
N VAL A 47 15.53 -1.28 -6.04
CA VAL A 47 16.59 -1.33 -7.05
C VAL A 47 17.87 -0.72 -6.47
N PRO A 48 19.06 -1.30 -6.75
CA PRO A 48 20.33 -0.75 -6.30
C PRO A 48 20.55 0.70 -6.74
N LYS A 49 21.11 1.52 -5.85
CA LYS A 49 21.38 2.96 -6.08
C LYS A 49 22.08 3.27 -7.40
N PRO A 50 23.11 2.51 -7.86
CA PRO A 50 23.76 2.82 -9.13
C PRO A 50 22.81 2.78 -10.34
N LEU A 51 21.85 1.85 -10.34
CA LEU A 51 20.86 1.75 -11.43
C LEU A 51 19.81 2.84 -11.33
N THR A 52 19.30 3.13 -10.12
CA THR A 52 18.32 4.19 -9.92
C THR A 52 18.90 5.57 -10.20
N SER A 53 20.17 5.82 -9.88
CA SER A 53 20.85 7.08 -10.23
C SER A 53 21.10 7.25 -11.73
N ALA A 54 21.27 6.15 -12.47
CA ALA A 54 21.48 6.21 -13.91
C ALA A 54 20.22 6.55 -14.71
N LYS A 55 19.03 6.13 -14.23
CA LYS A 55 17.74 6.42 -14.88
C LYS A 55 16.57 6.51 -13.89
N PRO A 56 16.50 7.55 -13.04
CA PRO A 56 15.52 7.65 -11.97
C PRO A 56 14.07 7.45 -12.41
N GLU A 57 13.71 7.99 -13.57
CA GLU A 57 12.37 7.97 -14.15
C GLU A 57 11.87 6.57 -14.58
N ALA A 58 12.75 5.58 -14.65
CA ALA A 58 12.35 4.19 -14.92
C ALA A 58 12.05 3.39 -13.64
N TYR A 59 12.50 3.88 -12.48
CA TYR A 59 12.50 3.10 -11.24
C TYR A 59 11.70 3.79 -10.14
N VAL A 60 11.88 5.09 -9.94
CA VAL A 60 11.46 5.79 -8.72
C VAL A 60 10.23 6.67 -9.00
N PRO A 61 9.08 6.43 -8.34
CA PRO A 61 7.91 7.30 -8.48
C PRO A 61 8.21 8.74 -8.07
N GLN A 62 7.67 9.70 -8.82
CA GLN A 62 7.86 11.14 -8.64
C GLN A 62 6.60 11.85 -8.15
N VAL A 63 5.43 11.28 -8.42
CA VAL A 63 4.12 11.90 -8.16
C VAL A 63 3.22 10.95 -7.37
N ILE A 64 3.10 9.69 -7.78
CA ILE A 64 2.18 8.72 -7.16
C ILE A 64 2.96 7.49 -6.71
N GLY A 65 3.27 7.44 -5.41
CA GLY A 65 3.81 6.25 -4.77
C GLY A 65 2.72 5.21 -4.48
N LEU A 66 2.98 3.96 -4.81
CA LEU A 66 2.20 2.76 -4.54
C LEU A 66 3.04 1.82 -3.70
N GLY A 67 2.42 1.29 -2.66
CA GLY A 67 3.08 0.38 -1.75
C GLY A 67 4.07 1.09 -0.81
N PRO A 68 4.88 0.31 -0.07
CA PRO A 68 5.60 0.79 1.10
C PRO A 68 6.97 1.39 0.78
N ILE A 69 7.59 1.07 -0.37
CA ILE A 69 9.00 1.41 -0.65
C ILE A 69 9.25 2.92 -0.61
N HIS A 70 8.32 3.70 -1.19
CA HIS A 70 8.42 5.15 -1.29
C HIS A 70 7.34 5.90 -0.50
N HIS A 71 6.54 5.21 0.30
CA HIS A 71 5.32 5.77 0.89
C HIS A 71 5.57 7.07 1.68
N TRP A 72 6.68 7.13 2.42
CA TRP A 72 7.05 8.25 3.30
C TRP A 72 7.90 9.34 2.64
N ARG A 73 8.13 9.27 1.32
CA ARG A 73 8.84 10.33 0.61
C ARG A 73 8.01 11.61 0.60
N ILE A 74 8.62 12.72 1.02
CA ILE A 74 7.97 14.03 1.14
C ILE A 74 7.43 14.47 -0.22
N GLU A 75 8.18 14.20 -1.28
CA GLU A 75 7.84 14.52 -2.66
C GLU A 75 6.52 13.88 -3.08
N LEU A 76 6.15 12.73 -2.51
CA LEU A 76 4.94 11.98 -2.87
C LEU A 76 3.74 12.26 -1.95
N GLN A 77 3.91 13.05 -0.88
CA GLN A 77 2.86 13.29 0.10
C GLN A 77 1.64 14.01 -0.48
N HIS A 78 1.86 14.89 -1.47
CA HIS A 78 0.80 15.70 -2.07
C HIS A 78 -0.29 14.86 -2.76
N MET A 79 0.02 13.65 -3.23
CA MET A 79 -0.94 12.75 -3.87
C MET A 79 -1.53 11.68 -2.93
N GLN A 80 -1.08 11.61 -1.67
CA GLN A 80 -1.59 10.60 -0.74
C GLN A 80 -3.09 10.76 -0.48
N MET A 81 -3.55 12.00 -0.24
CA MET A 81 -4.98 12.27 -0.01
C MET A 81 -5.82 12.09 -1.26
N TYR A 82 -5.25 12.32 -2.45
CA TYR A 82 -5.92 12.01 -3.71
C TYR A 82 -6.19 10.50 -3.83
N LYS A 83 -5.19 9.64 -3.54
CA LYS A 83 -5.38 8.19 -3.50
C LYS A 83 -6.45 7.79 -2.48
N VAL A 84 -6.48 8.38 -1.29
CA VAL A 84 -7.50 8.11 -0.27
C VAL A 84 -8.91 8.42 -0.77
N VAL A 85 -9.10 9.56 -1.42
CA VAL A 85 -10.42 9.97 -1.95
C VAL A 85 -10.89 9.00 -3.04
N GLU A 86 -9.99 8.62 -3.96
CA GLU A 86 -10.32 7.68 -5.03
C GLU A 86 -10.54 6.26 -4.50
N ALA A 87 -9.69 5.77 -3.60
CA ALA A 87 -9.88 4.47 -2.92
C ALA A 87 -11.22 4.42 -2.19
N LYS A 88 -11.59 5.48 -1.45
CA LYS A 88 -12.90 5.57 -0.77
C LYS A 88 -14.07 5.50 -1.75
N ARG A 89 -13.96 6.12 -2.92
CA ARG A 89 -14.99 6.08 -3.96
C ARG A 89 -15.13 4.67 -4.55
N ILE A 90 -14.01 4.02 -4.83
CA ILE A 90 -13.94 2.65 -5.37
C ILE A 90 -14.55 1.66 -4.37
N HIS A 91 -14.11 1.72 -3.12
CA HIS A 91 -14.63 0.91 -2.02
C HIS A 91 -16.15 1.06 -1.86
N LYS A 92 -16.67 2.30 -1.89
CA LYS A 92 -18.13 2.53 -1.84
C LYS A 92 -18.88 1.90 -3.01
N GLY A 93 -18.27 1.81 -4.18
CA GLY A 93 -18.88 1.23 -5.36
C GLY A 93 -19.14 -0.28 -5.25
N PHE A 94 -18.34 -0.98 -4.44
CA PHE A 94 -18.57 -2.39 -4.12
C PHE A 94 -19.73 -2.63 -3.15
N GLN A 95 -20.31 -1.56 -2.57
CA GLN A 95 -21.34 -1.67 -1.51
C GLN A 95 -20.90 -2.56 -0.34
N SER A 96 -19.60 -2.54 -0.06
CA SER A 96 -18.93 -3.53 0.77
C SER A 96 -18.93 -3.17 2.26
N LEU A 97 -18.24 -4.01 3.02
CA LEU A 97 -17.94 -3.88 4.44
C LEU A 97 -17.37 -2.51 4.79
N LYS A 98 -17.43 -2.12 6.07
CA LYS A 98 -16.68 -0.95 6.56
C LYS A 98 -15.20 -1.08 6.22
N PHE A 99 -14.57 0.00 5.75
CA PHE A 99 -13.15 0.07 5.43
C PHE A 99 -12.22 -0.49 6.53
N GLU A 100 -12.54 -0.24 7.81
CA GLU A 100 -11.81 -0.79 8.96
C GLU A 100 -11.74 -2.33 8.93
N ARG A 101 -12.79 -3.01 8.46
CA ARG A 101 -12.81 -4.46 8.33
C ARG A 101 -11.91 -4.94 7.21
N LEU A 102 -11.84 -4.21 6.08
CA LEU A 102 -10.88 -4.50 5.01
C LEU A 102 -9.45 -4.43 5.56
N VAL A 103 -9.11 -3.34 6.26
CA VAL A 103 -7.77 -3.16 6.86
C VAL A 103 -7.47 -4.28 7.87
N LYS A 104 -8.43 -4.64 8.74
CA LYS A 104 -8.26 -5.73 9.72
C LYS A 104 -7.99 -7.08 9.05
N LEU A 105 -8.66 -7.39 7.94
CA LEU A 105 -8.43 -8.63 7.19
C LEU A 105 -7.08 -8.60 6.48
N LEU A 106 -6.71 -7.46 5.88
CA LEU A 106 -5.40 -7.28 5.26
C LEU A 106 -4.25 -7.37 6.27
N LYS A 107 -4.47 -7.00 7.54
CA LYS A 107 -3.46 -7.12 8.60
C LYS A 107 -2.87 -8.54 8.70
N GLN A 108 -3.73 -9.56 8.57
CA GLN A 108 -3.30 -10.96 8.62
C GLN A 108 -2.40 -11.33 7.44
N LEU A 109 -2.66 -10.74 6.27
CA LEU A 109 -1.88 -10.95 5.05
C LEU A 109 -0.54 -10.18 5.11
N VAL A 110 -0.53 -8.96 5.65
CA VAL A 110 0.69 -8.13 5.67
C VAL A 110 1.71 -8.58 6.70
N ALA A 111 1.28 -9.13 7.84
CA ALA A 111 2.16 -9.61 8.90
C ALA A 111 3.18 -10.66 8.39
N SER A 112 2.86 -11.35 7.30
CA SER A 112 3.69 -12.42 6.72
C SER A 112 3.89 -12.22 5.22
N SER A 113 2.90 -12.57 4.40
CA SER A 113 3.04 -12.72 2.94
C SER A 113 3.45 -11.46 2.21
N VAL A 114 2.85 -10.31 2.55
CA VAL A 114 3.23 -9.05 1.88
C VAL A 114 4.68 -8.72 2.18
N ARG A 115 5.12 -8.79 3.45
CA ARG A 115 6.51 -8.54 3.82
C ARG A 115 7.48 -9.50 3.14
N ALA A 116 7.13 -10.79 3.11
CA ALA A 116 7.93 -11.81 2.44
C ALA A 116 8.02 -11.61 0.91
N SER A 117 7.14 -10.80 0.32
CA SER A 117 7.20 -10.48 -1.10
C SER A 117 8.23 -9.40 -1.45
N TYR A 118 8.70 -8.63 -0.47
CA TYR A 118 9.71 -7.57 -0.68
C TYR A 118 11.13 -8.08 -0.44
N ASN A 119 12.08 -7.66 -1.28
CA ASN A 119 13.50 -7.97 -1.12
C ASN A 119 14.19 -7.19 0.00
N ILE A 120 13.44 -6.34 0.72
CA ILE A 120 13.91 -5.53 1.83
C ILE A 120 13.04 -5.78 3.06
N TYR A 121 13.64 -5.62 4.24
CA TYR A 121 12.86 -5.55 5.46
C TYR A 121 12.07 -4.24 5.52
N LEU A 122 10.75 -4.34 5.66
CA LEU A 122 9.86 -3.20 5.81
C LEU A 122 9.73 -2.85 7.29
N GLU A 123 10.40 -1.81 7.77
CA GLU A 123 10.25 -1.32 9.14
C GLU A 123 9.00 -0.43 9.28
N ILE A 124 7.84 -1.05 9.11
CA ILE A 124 6.51 -0.43 9.17
C ILE A 124 5.67 -1.30 10.09
N GLU A 125 4.76 -0.75 10.88
CA GLU A 125 3.83 -1.56 11.68
C GLU A 125 2.76 -2.23 10.81
N ASP A 126 2.23 -3.38 11.24
CA ASP A 126 1.26 -4.14 10.44
C ASP A 126 -0.03 -3.37 10.16
N ASP A 127 -0.55 -2.60 11.11
CA ASP A 127 -1.75 -1.78 10.91
C ASP A 127 -1.53 -0.71 9.84
N VAL A 128 -0.35 -0.08 9.86
CA VAL A 128 0.04 0.93 8.90
C VAL A 128 0.24 0.30 7.52
N LEU A 129 0.97 -0.81 7.43
CA LEU A 129 1.19 -1.51 6.17
C LEU A 129 -0.12 -2.03 5.56
N ALA A 130 -1.05 -2.55 6.38
CA ALA A 130 -2.37 -2.97 5.93
C ALA A 130 -3.19 -1.79 5.37
N CYS A 131 -3.11 -0.62 6.01
CA CYS A 131 -3.77 0.59 5.52
C CYS A 131 -3.19 1.05 4.17
N ILE A 132 -1.86 1.05 4.03
CA ILE A 132 -1.17 1.35 2.76
C ILE A 132 -1.64 0.38 1.67
N MET A 133 -1.63 -0.93 1.94
CA MET A 133 -2.07 -1.95 0.99
C MET A 133 -3.54 -1.77 0.60
N ALA A 134 -4.41 -1.42 1.54
CA ALA A 134 -5.83 -1.19 1.27
C ALA A 134 -6.04 0.01 0.34
N ILE A 135 -5.47 1.17 0.67
CA ILE A 135 -5.63 2.41 -0.10
C ILE A 135 -5.00 2.23 -1.49
N ASP A 136 -3.75 1.81 -1.54
CA ASP A 136 -2.99 1.76 -2.79
C ASP A 136 -3.48 0.60 -3.67
N GLY A 137 -3.93 -0.50 -3.07
CA GLY A 137 -4.55 -1.61 -3.80
C GLY A 137 -5.89 -1.24 -4.42
N LEU A 138 -6.78 -0.57 -3.68
CA LEU A 138 -8.04 -0.05 -4.24
C LEU A 138 -7.78 0.97 -5.35
N PHE A 139 -6.84 1.89 -5.13
CA PHE A 139 -6.44 2.89 -6.12
C PHE A 139 -5.93 2.23 -7.41
N LEU A 140 -4.98 1.30 -7.28
CA LEU A 140 -4.40 0.55 -8.41
C LEU A 140 -5.48 -0.27 -9.13
N PHE A 141 -6.40 -0.90 -8.42
CA PHE A 141 -7.53 -1.60 -9.03
C PHE A 141 -8.38 -0.65 -9.91
N GLY A 142 -8.73 0.53 -9.38
CA GLY A 142 -9.47 1.54 -10.15
C GLY A 142 -8.72 1.98 -11.40
N LEU A 143 -7.40 2.18 -11.29
CA LEU A 143 -6.52 2.51 -12.41
C LEU A 143 -6.56 1.42 -13.48
N LEU A 144 -6.37 0.16 -13.09
CA LEU A 144 -6.41 -0.99 -13.98
C LEU A 144 -7.76 -1.13 -14.69
N CYS A 145 -8.88 -0.92 -13.99
CA CYS A 145 -10.19 -0.94 -14.63
C CYS A 145 -10.38 0.20 -15.63
N CYS A 146 -9.86 1.40 -15.33
CA CYS A 146 -10.01 2.56 -16.21
C CYS A 146 -9.23 2.43 -17.52
N TYR A 147 -8.15 1.63 -17.55
CA TYR A 147 -7.27 1.45 -18.71
C TYR A 147 -7.36 0.08 -19.38
N GLY A 148 -7.67 -0.96 -18.61
CA GLY A 148 -7.71 -2.34 -19.09
C GLY A 148 -9.10 -2.83 -19.48
N ILE A 149 -10.17 -2.08 -19.17
CA ILE A 149 -11.56 -2.44 -19.47
C ILE A 149 -12.16 -1.33 -20.32
N ASP A 150 -12.85 -1.70 -21.40
CA ASP A 150 -13.55 -0.72 -22.23
C ASP A 150 -14.73 -0.09 -21.47
N LYS A 151 -15.07 1.14 -21.84
CA LYS A 151 -16.07 1.94 -21.11
C LYS A 151 -17.46 1.30 -21.13
N GLU A 152 -17.80 0.57 -22.20
CA GLU A 152 -19.11 -0.07 -22.34
C GLU A 152 -19.23 -1.25 -21.37
N SER A 153 -18.23 -2.14 -21.34
CA SER A 153 -18.13 -3.23 -20.37
C SER A 153 -18.17 -2.73 -18.92
N LEU A 154 -17.49 -1.62 -18.64
CA LEU A 154 -17.50 -1.00 -17.32
C LEU A 154 -18.88 -0.45 -16.96
N ALA A 155 -19.56 0.23 -17.89
CA ALA A 155 -20.90 0.76 -17.70
C ALA A 155 -21.95 -0.34 -17.47
N ASN A 156 -21.79 -1.47 -18.14
CA ASN A 156 -22.68 -2.63 -18.04
C ASN A 156 -22.41 -3.48 -16.77
N SER A 157 -21.32 -3.21 -16.04
CA SER A 157 -21.02 -3.92 -14.78
C SER A 157 -21.85 -3.41 -13.62
N SER A 158 -22.57 -4.30 -12.93
CA SER A 158 -23.36 -3.96 -11.74
C SER A 158 -22.53 -3.40 -10.59
N SER A 159 -21.25 -3.79 -10.50
CA SER A 159 -20.36 -3.41 -9.40
C SER A 159 -19.36 -2.33 -9.80
N LEU A 160 -19.02 -2.23 -11.09
CA LEU A 160 -17.94 -1.35 -11.58
C LEU A 160 -18.43 -0.15 -12.39
N CYS A 161 -19.74 -0.01 -12.67
CA CYS A 161 -20.28 1.13 -13.45
C CYS A 161 -19.91 2.51 -12.87
N HIS A 162 -19.72 2.60 -11.55
CA HIS A 162 -19.30 3.81 -10.86
C HIS A 162 -17.89 4.29 -11.27
N LEU A 163 -17.05 3.41 -11.84
CA LEU A 163 -15.70 3.73 -12.32
C LEU A 163 -15.72 4.42 -13.69
N VAL A 164 -16.79 4.34 -14.48
CA VAL A 164 -16.92 5.05 -15.77
C VAL A 164 -16.73 6.56 -15.60
N LYS A 165 -17.25 7.13 -14.51
CA LYS A 165 -17.11 8.56 -14.18
C LYS A 165 -15.67 8.94 -13.80
N SER A 166 -14.85 7.96 -13.47
CA SER A 166 -13.52 8.16 -12.91
C SER A 166 -12.40 7.90 -13.89
N THR A 167 -12.71 7.36 -15.07
CA THR A 167 -11.76 7.29 -16.17
C THR A 167 -11.14 8.67 -16.41
N GLY A 168 -11.90 9.77 -16.42
CA GLY A 168 -11.30 11.10 -16.64
C GLY A 168 -10.39 11.62 -15.50
N ARG A 169 -10.55 11.11 -14.27
CA ARG A 169 -9.79 11.59 -13.09
C ARG A 169 -8.55 10.76 -12.83
N LEU A 170 -8.70 9.43 -12.91
CA LEU A 170 -7.63 8.45 -12.71
C LEU A 170 -6.81 8.23 -13.98
N ALA A 171 -7.37 8.50 -15.17
CA ALA A 171 -6.70 8.23 -16.44
C ALA A 171 -5.83 9.38 -16.96
N GLN A 172 -5.11 10.07 -16.07
CA GLN A 172 -4.02 10.92 -16.54
C GLN A 172 -2.86 10.02 -16.98
N GLU A 173 -2.32 10.23 -18.18
CA GLU A 173 -1.18 9.45 -18.71
C GLU A 173 -0.01 9.37 -17.72
N THR A 174 0.21 10.45 -16.96
CA THR A 174 1.18 10.53 -15.88
C THR A 174 0.95 9.49 -14.78
N THR A 175 -0.30 9.18 -14.44
CA THR A 175 -0.64 8.19 -13.39
C THR A 175 -0.26 6.76 -13.82
N ILE A 176 -0.45 6.40 -15.10
CA ILE A 176 0.01 5.09 -15.58
C ILE A 176 1.53 5.03 -15.57
N GLN A 177 2.20 6.07 -16.06
CA GLN A 177 3.66 6.11 -16.11
C GLN A 177 4.26 5.90 -14.72
N GLU A 178 3.72 6.58 -13.72
CA GLU A 178 4.08 6.38 -12.31
C GLU A 178 3.82 4.93 -11.86
N ALA A 179 2.65 4.36 -12.15
CA ALA A 179 2.31 2.98 -11.79
C ALA A 179 3.18 1.92 -12.49
N MET A 180 3.81 2.26 -13.62
CA MET A 180 4.73 1.38 -14.37
C MET A 180 6.18 1.44 -13.85
N MET A 181 6.52 2.38 -12.97
CA MET A 181 7.88 2.49 -12.44
C MET A 181 8.22 1.30 -11.52
N LEU A 182 9.44 0.78 -11.65
CA LEU A 182 9.79 -0.51 -11.05
C LEU A 182 9.80 -0.52 -9.52
N GLU A 183 10.02 0.57 -8.81
CA GLU A 183 9.96 0.59 -7.33
C GLU A 183 8.54 0.91 -6.82
N ASN A 184 7.56 1.05 -7.72
CA ASN A 184 6.19 1.45 -7.42
C ASN A 184 5.22 0.26 -7.31
N GLN A 185 5.62 -0.79 -6.60
CA GLN A 185 5.01 -2.12 -6.70
C GLN A 185 4.16 -2.51 -5.50
N ILE A 186 3.09 -3.26 -5.77
CA ILE A 186 2.24 -3.96 -4.80
C ILE A 186 2.11 -5.42 -5.24
N PRO A 187 2.22 -6.41 -4.34
CA PRO A 187 2.00 -7.80 -4.71
C PRO A 187 0.59 -8.04 -5.27
N ILE A 188 0.50 -8.69 -6.43
CA ILE A 188 -0.77 -8.89 -7.14
C ILE A 188 -1.82 -9.64 -6.31
N PHE A 189 -1.39 -10.53 -5.41
CA PHE A 189 -2.30 -11.25 -4.52
C PHE A 189 -3.02 -10.33 -3.53
N VAL A 190 -2.48 -9.15 -3.22
CA VAL A 190 -3.17 -8.13 -2.42
C VAL A 190 -4.42 -7.65 -3.16
N LEU A 191 -4.33 -7.37 -4.48
CA LEU A 191 -5.49 -7.00 -5.28
C LEU A 191 -6.52 -8.13 -5.33
N LYS A 192 -6.07 -9.37 -5.52
CA LYS A 192 -6.94 -10.55 -5.49
C LYS A 192 -7.69 -10.65 -4.16
N PHE A 193 -6.99 -10.46 -3.04
CA PHE A 193 -7.57 -10.52 -1.71
C PHE A 193 -8.57 -9.40 -1.44
N ILE A 194 -8.25 -8.16 -1.82
CA ILE A 194 -9.18 -7.02 -1.77
C ILE A 194 -10.45 -7.36 -2.56
N LEU A 195 -10.31 -7.83 -3.80
CA LEU A 195 -11.47 -8.16 -4.65
C LEU A 195 -12.31 -9.30 -4.09
N ILE A 196 -11.70 -10.32 -3.50
CA ILE A 196 -12.45 -11.37 -2.80
C ILE A 196 -13.26 -10.73 -1.68
N ILE A 197 -12.66 -9.93 -0.79
CA ILE A 197 -13.38 -9.33 0.33
C ILE A 197 -14.51 -8.40 -0.13
N GLU A 198 -14.23 -7.55 -1.11
CA GLU A 198 -15.15 -6.52 -1.58
C GLU A 198 -16.31 -7.12 -2.40
N CYS A 199 -16.06 -8.15 -3.20
CA CYS A 199 -17.09 -8.77 -4.06
C CYS A 199 -17.88 -9.88 -3.36
N TRP A 200 -17.34 -10.56 -2.35
CA TRP A 200 -17.95 -11.77 -1.76
C TRP A 200 -19.28 -11.51 -1.03
N GLN A 201 -19.61 -10.25 -0.70
CA GLN A 201 -20.87 -9.92 -0.01
C GLN A 201 -21.96 -9.31 -0.88
N VAL A 202 -21.66 -8.90 -2.12
CA VAL A 202 -22.70 -8.48 -3.08
C VAL A 202 -23.68 -9.63 -3.37
N SER A 203 -23.23 -10.88 -3.22
CA SER A 203 -24.04 -12.08 -3.40
C SER A 203 -24.98 -12.41 -2.24
N GLN A 204 -24.71 -11.95 -1.01
CA GLN A 204 -25.52 -12.25 0.17
C GLN A 204 -26.67 -11.24 0.39
N GLN A 205 -26.57 -10.05 -0.21
CA GLN A 205 -27.60 -9.01 -0.11
C GLN A 205 -28.74 -9.16 -1.14
N LYS A 206 -28.63 -10.12 -2.08
CA LYS A 206 -29.63 -10.40 -3.13
C LYS A 206 -30.59 -11.55 -2.79
N GLU A 207 -30.45 -12.20 -1.64
CA GLU A 207 -31.28 -13.33 -1.20
C GLU A 207 -32.24 -12.98 -0.03
N ILE A 208 -32.52 -11.70 0.22
CA ILE A 208 -33.53 -11.24 1.19
C ILE A 208 -34.55 -10.35 0.51
#